data_AF-A0A0G1FXI6-F1
#
_entry.id   AF-A0A0G1FXI6-F1
#
_cell.length_a   1.000
_cell.length_b   1.000
_cell.length_c   1.000
_cell.angle_alpha   90.00
_cell.angle_beta   90.00
_cell.angle_gamma   90.00
#
_symmetry.space_group_name_H-M   'P 1'
#
loop_
_entity.id
_entity.type
_entity.pdbx_description
1 polymer ?
#
loop_
_entity_poly.entity_id
_entity_poly.type
_entity_poly.pdbx_seq_one_letter_code
_entity_poly.pdbx_strand_id
1 'polypeptide(L)'
;MPEGVEKLSAERFFIMVLASFILFYFIEKILHWRHCHEEGECAVHSFGYMSLIGDSIHNFIDGLIIAATFLIDIRLGIATAVAIGVHEIPQEIGDFAVLLYAGVKKSKALFLNFLVALTIVIGGVIGYFWALRSENIVAYFLPLATGGFLYVSTSDLIPEIRKEKDIKRSLASFGIFLMGLAIMYLATLIE
;
A
#
# COMPACT_ATOMS: atom_id res chain seq x y z
N MET A 1 0.33 11.54 -3.31
CA MET A 1 -0.30 12.35 -2.22
C MET A 1 -0.62 13.77 -2.68
N PRO A 2 0.31 14.51 -3.33
CA PRO A 2 0.06 15.85 -3.85
C PRO A 2 -1.05 15.90 -4.92
N GLU A 3 -1.13 14.90 -5.81
CA GLU A 3 -2.08 14.90 -6.93
C GLU A 3 -3.54 14.84 -6.48
N GLY A 4 -3.80 14.12 -5.38
CA GLY A 4 -5.13 14.03 -4.78
C GLY A 4 -5.58 15.33 -4.13
N VAL A 5 -4.65 16.10 -3.57
CA VAL A 5 -4.90 17.42 -2.94
C VAL A 5 -5.03 18.54 -3.98
N GLU A 6 -4.51 18.36 -5.19
CA GLU A 6 -4.75 19.29 -6.30
C GLU A 6 -6.14 19.10 -6.92
N LYS A 7 -6.62 17.84 -7.03
CA LYS A 7 -7.94 17.53 -7.59
C LYS A 7 -9.09 17.62 -6.58
N LEU A 8 -8.84 17.37 -5.30
CA LEU A 8 -9.79 17.55 -4.21
C LEU A 8 -9.35 18.71 -3.32
N SER A 9 -10.27 19.45 -2.69
CA SER A 9 -9.85 20.37 -1.64
C SER A 9 -9.10 19.61 -0.54
N ALA A 10 -8.02 20.18 -0.01
CA ALA A 10 -7.19 19.55 1.02
C ALA A 10 -8.01 19.00 2.19
N GLU A 11 -9.03 19.76 2.64
CA GLU A 11 -9.98 19.33 3.67
C GLU A 11 -10.66 18.00 3.31
N ARG A 12 -11.20 17.87 2.09
CA ARG A 12 -11.87 16.63 1.64
C ARG A 12 -10.88 15.48 1.57
N PHE A 13 -9.68 15.72 1.04
CA PHE A 13 -8.64 14.69 0.96
C PHE A 13 -8.33 14.14 2.35
N PHE A 14 -8.04 15.00 3.33
CA PHE A 14 -7.71 14.56 4.69
C PHE A 14 -8.87 13.90 5.43
N ILE A 15 -10.11 14.37 5.24
CA ILE A 15 -11.31 13.70 5.79
C ILE A 15 -11.43 12.28 5.22
N MET A 16 -11.19 12.10 3.92
CA MET A 16 -11.24 10.78 3.29
C MET A 16 -10.11 9.87 3.76
N VAL A 17 -8.90 10.39 3.96
CA VAL A 17 -7.79 9.64 4.57
C VAL A 17 -8.18 9.17 5.97
N LEU A 18 -8.76 10.05 6.79
CA LEU A 18 -9.22 9.69 8.14
C LEU A 18 -10.33 8.63 8.10
N ALA A 19 -11.31 8.79 7.20
CA ALA A 19 -12.38 7.82 7.02
C ALA A 19 -11.83 6.45 6.58
N SER A 20 -10.84 6.43 5.70
CA SER A 20 -10.12 5.22 5.30
C SER A 20 -9.37 4.58 6.46
N PHE A 21 -8.64 5.37 7.25
CA PHE A 21 -7.95 4.86 8.45
C PHE A 21 -8.93 4.17 9.41
N ILE A 22 -10.08 4.79 9.67
CA ILE A 22 -11.14 4.23 10.51
C ILE A 22 -11.74 2.97 9.88
N LEU A 23 -11.92 2.93 8.57
CA LEU A 23 -12.39 1.75 7.85
C LEU A 23 -11.41 0.58 8.02
N PHE A 24 -10.11 0.80 7.83
CA PHE A 24 -9.08 -0.24 8.01
C PHE A 24 -9.04 -0.74 9.45
N TYR A 25 -9.20 0.15 10.44
CA TYR A 25 -9.40 -0.25 11.84
C TYR A 25 -10.58 -1.21 12.02
N PHE A 26 -11.74 -0.90 11.43
CA PHE A 26 -12.90 -1.78 11.52
C PHE A 26 -12.69 -3.12 10.80
N ILE A 27 -12.08 -3.11 9.61
CA ILE A 27 -11.72 -4.33 8.90
C ILE A 27 -10.79 -5.18 9.79
N GLU A 28 -9.84 -4.56 10.51
CA GLU A 28 -8.92 -5.30 11.38
C GLU A 28 -9.66 -5.96 12.52
N LYS A 29 -10.56 -5.20 13.17
CA LYS A 29 -11.39 -5.75 14.24
C LYS A 29 -12.23 -6.92 13.77
N ILE A 30 -12.78 -6.86 12.57
CA ILE A 30 -13.55 -7.96 11.98
C ILE A 30 -12.65 -9.17 11.69
N LEU A 31 -11.46 -8.96 11.11
CA LEU A 31 -10.52 -10.04 10.80
C LEU A 31 -9.97 -10.69 12.07
N HIS A 32 -9.56 -9.90 13.06
CA HIS A 32 -9.09 -10.37 14.35
C HIS A 32 -10.20 -11.17 15.06
N TRP A 33 -11.45 -10.70 15.00
CA TRP A 33 -12.57 -11.43 15.56
C TRP A 33 -12.77 -12.78 14.87
N ARG A 34 -12.71 -12.85 13.54
CA ARG A 34 -12.92 -14.09 12.78
C ARG A 34 -11.78 -15.11 12.87
N HIS A 35 -10.53 -14.68 13.07
CA HIS A 35 -9.36 -15.55 12.95
C HIS A 35 -8.69 -15.91 14.28
N CYS A 36 -8.96 -15.20 15.37
CA CYS A 36 -8.45 -15.53 16.70
C CYS A 36 -9.63 -15.82 17.64
N HIS A 37 -10.28 -16.97 17.43
CA HIS A 37 -11.42 -17.44 18.24
C HIS A 37 -11.06 -18.54 19.24
N GLU A 38 -9.84 -19.06 19.23
CA GLU A 38 -9.39 -20.09 20.16
C GLU A 38 -8.12 -19.62 20.88
N GLU A 39 -8.07 -19.85 22.20
CA GLU A 39 -6.94 -19.59 23.09
C GLU A 39 -5.73 -20.45 22.68
N GLY A 40 -5.00 -20.03 21.65
CA GLY A 40 -3.80 -20.73 21.18
C GLY A 40 -3.24 -20.06 19.93
N GLU A 41 -1.98 -19.62 20.02
CA GLU A 41 -1.11 -19.08 18.97
C GLU A 41 -1.74 -18.95 17.57
N CYS A 42 -2.19 -17.74 17.19
CA CYS A 42 -2.65 -17.48 15.83
C CYS A 42 -1.49 -17.75 14.85
N ALA A 43 -1.64 -18.76 13.99
CA ALA A 43 -0.60 -19.21 13.06
C ALA A 43 -0.17 -18.15 12.04
N VAL A 44 -1.03 -17.14 11.80
CA VAL A 44 -0.71 -15.93 11.04
C VAL A 44 -1.31 -14.73 11.75
N HIS A 45 -0.50 -13.71 12.04
CA HIS A 45 -0.97 -12.49 12.68
C HIS A 45 -1.84 -11.63 11.75
N SER A 46 -2.81 -10.89 12.32
CA SER A 46 -3.80 -10.07 11.57
C SER A 46 -3.16 -9.06 10.62
N PHE A 47 -2.02 -8.48 11.00
CA PHE A 47 -1.30 -7.49 10.21
C PHE A 47 -0.83 -8.01 8.85
N GLY A 48 -0.53 -9.31 8.73
CA GLY A 48 -0.14 -9.91 7.45
C GLY A 48 -1.28 -9.88 6.43
N TYR A 49 -2.52 -10.12 6.87
CA TYR A 49 -3.69 -9.99 6.00
C TYR A 49 -4.02 -8.52 5.69
N MET A 50 -3.73 -7.62 6.63
CA MET A 50 -3.92 -6.20 6.40
C MET A 50 -2.96 -5.61 5.37
N SER A 51 -1.70 -6.01 5.41
CA SER A 51 -0.73 -5.68 4.35
C SER A 51 -1.26 -6.11 2.98
N LEU A 52 -1.71 -7.36 2.81
CA LEU A 52 -2.29 -7.82 1.53
C LEU A 52 -3.50 -7.00 1.05
N ILE A 53 -4.39 -6.60 1.96
CA ILE A 53 -5.58 -5.80 1.61
C ILE A 53 -5.17 -4.38 1.21
N GLY A 54 -4.30 -3.74 1.99
CA GLY A 54 -3.78 -2.40 1.70
C GLY A 54 -3.07 -2.36 0.36
N ASP A 55 -2.17 -3.31 0.16
CA ASP A 55 -1.39 -3.49 -1.06
C ASP A 55 -2.28 -3.77 -2.27
N SER A 56 -3.32 -4.62 -2.14
CA SER A 56 -4.30 -4.85 -3.23
C SER A 56 -5.01 -3.58 -3.69
N ILE A 57 -5.34 -2.68 -2.75
CA ILE A 57 -5.99 -1.41 -3.07
C ILE A 57 -5.00 -0.45 -3.71
N HIS A 58 -3.75 -0.41 -3.23
CA HIS A 58 -2.70 0.43 -3.78
C HIS A 58 -2.36 0.03 -5.22
N ASN A 59 -1.98 -1.23 -5.43
CA ASN A 59 -1.70 -1.80 -6.74
C ASN A 59 -2.86 -1.56 -7.72
N PHE A 60 -4.11 -1.73 -7.27
CA PHE A 60 -5.29 -1.40 -8.10
C PHE A 60 -5.32 0.07 -8.54
N ILE A 61 -4.99 1.02 -7.66
CA ILE A 61 -4.95 2.45 -7.97
C ILE A 61 -3.83 2.78 -8.94
N ASP A 62 -2.66 2.18 -8.77
CA ASP A 62 -1.54 2.34 -9.71
C ASP A 62 -1.93 1.88 -11.11
N GLY A 63 -2.67 0.78 -11.19
CA GLY A 63 -3.29 0.33 -12.42
C GLY A 63 -4.18 1.40 -13.06
N LEU A 64 -5.06 2.03 -12.29
CA LEU A 64 -5.91 3.13 -12.78
C LEU A 64 -5.07 4.31 -13.31
N ILE A 65 -3.99 4.66 -12.62
CA ILE A 65 -3.08 5.77 -12.99
C ILE A 65 -2.33 5.45 -14.28
N ILE A 66 -1.79 4.24 -14.42
CA ILE A 66 -1.14 3.77 -15.64
C ILE A 66 -2.13 3.87 -16.81
N ALA A 67 -3.33 3.35 -16.67
CA ALA A 67 -4.33 3.41 -17.74
C ALA A 67 -4.71 4.85 -18.12
N ALA A 68 -4.91 5.73 -17.14
CA ALA A 68 -5.27 7.12 -17.38
C ALA A 68 -4.15 7.88 -18.12
N THR A 69 -2.89 7.66 -17.76
CA THR A 69 -1.73 8.34 -18.38
C THR A 69 -1.49 7.88 -19.80
N PHE A 70 -1.64 6.58 -20.11
CA PHE A 70 -1.59 6.05 -21.48
C PHE A 70 -2.70 6.61 -22.39
N LEU A 71 -3.86 6.95 -21.83
CA LEU A 71 -4.96 7.60 -22.59
C LEU A 71 -4.69 9.08 -22.88
N ILE A 72 -3.85 9.73 -22.08
CA ILE A 72 -3.43 11.13 -22.29
C ILE A 72 -2.31 11.19 -23.33
N ASP A 73 -1.22 10.45 -23.11
CA ASP A 73 -0.08 10.38 -24.02
C ASP A 73 0.73 9.10 -23.79
N ILE A 74 1.23 8.50 -24.88
CA ILE A 74 1.98 7.24 -24.84
C ILE A 74 3.31 7.37 -24.08
N ARG A 75 4.01 8.49 -24.21
CA ARG A 75 5.30 8.72 -23.54
C ARG A 75 5.08 8.94 -22.06
N LEU A 76 4.03 9.69 -21.70
CA LEU A 76 3.60 9.86 -20.32
C LEU A 76 3.23 8.52 -19.68
N GLY A 77 2.41 7.70 -20.35
CA GLY A 77 2.05 6.37 -19.85
C GLY A 77 3.25 5.45 -19.61
N ILE A 78 4.23 5.45 -20.52
CA ILE A 78 5.48 4.68 -20.34
C ILE A 78 6.28 5.22 -19.15
N ALA A 79 6.43 6.55 -19.03
CA ALA A 79 7.16 7.16 -17.92
C ALA A 79 6.51 6.80 -16.57
N THR A 80 5.19 6.92 -16.48
CA THR A 80 4.43 6.58 -15.27
C THR A 80 4.51 5.10 -14.92
N ALA A 81 4.40 4.19 -15.90
CA ALA A 81 4.55 2.75 -15.65
C ALA A 81 5.95 2.38 -15.14
N VAL A 82 6.99 3.03 -15.65
CA VAL A 82 8.36 2.84 -15.17
C VAL A 82 8.51 3.39 -13.75
N ALA A 83 8.00 4.60 -13.48
CA ALA A 83 8.07 5.22 -12.16
C ALA A 83 7.37 4.37 -11.09
N ILE A 84 6.16 3.89 -11.39
CA ILE A 84 5.41 2.96 -10.53
C ILE A 84 6.20 1.67 -10.31
N GLY A 85 6.70 1.05 -11.40
CA GLY A 85 7.50 -0.16 -11.28
C GLY A 85 8.75 0.00 -10.40
N VAL A 86 9.32 1.20 -10.33
CA VAL A 86 10.48 1.48 -9.47
C VAL A 86 10.11 1.50 -7.99
N HIS A 87 8.95 2.03 -7.60
CA HIS A 87 8.53 2.05 -6.19
C HIS A 87 7.81 0.77 -5.74
N GLU A 88 7.21 0.03 -6.68
CA GLU A 88 6.59 -1.26 -6.40
C GLU A 88 7.61 -2.35 -6.04
N ILE A 89 8.80 -2.37 -6.65
CA ILE A 89 9.83 -3.37 -6.30
C ILE A 89 10.23 -3.30 -4.81
N PRO A 90 10.61 -2.13 -4.25
CA PRO A 90 10.84 -1.99 -2.81
C PRO A 90 9.63 -2.33 -1.95
N GLN A 91 8.43 -1.92 -2.35
CA GLN A 91 7.19 -2.15 -1.60
C GLN A 91 6.89 -3.63 -1.47
N GLU A 92 6.86 -4.36 -2.59
CA GLU A 92 6.61 -5.80 -2.64
C GLU A 92 7.65 -6.59 -1.84
N ILE A 93 8.93 -6.19 -1.88
CA ILE A 93 9.96 -6.79 -1.00
C ILE A 93 9.64 -6.56 0.48
N GLY A 94 9.13 -5.38 0.82
CA GLY A 94 8.64 -5.03 2.15
C GLY A 94 7.45 -5.88 2.58
N ASP A 95 6.41 -5.97 1.76
CA ASP A 95 5.21 -6.76 2.04
C ASP A 95 5.53 -8.25 2.16
N PHE A 96 6.42 -8.77 1.32
CA PHE A 96 6.93 -10.13 1.48
C PHE A 96 7.59 -10.34 2.85
N ALA A 97 8.41 -9.39 3.31
CA ALA A 97 9.02 -9.45 4.64
C ALA A 97 7.97 -9.37 5.76
N VAL A 98 6.93 -8.54 5.61
CA VAL A 98 5.79 -8.45 6.55
C VAL A 98 5.06 -9.78 6.63
N LEU A 99 4.79 -10.44 5.50
CA LEU A 99 4.13 -11.76 5.46
C LEU A 99 4.96 -12.84 6.16
N LEU A 100 6.27 -12.87 5.91
CA LEU A 100 7.17 -13.80 6.62
C LEU A 100 7.15 -13.55 8.13
N TYR A 101 7.18 -12.28 8.54
CA TYR A 101 7.13 -11.88 9.93
C TYR A 101 5.79 -12.25 10.58
N ALA A 102 4.69 -12.15 9.83
CA ALA A 102 3.37 -12.56 10.26
C ALA A 102 3.21 -14.07 10.44
N GLY A 103 4.18 -14.90 10.01
CA GLY A 103 4.13 -16.36 10.12
C GLY A 103 3.79 -17.10 8.83
N VAL A 104 3.67 -16.39 7.69
CA VAL A 104 3.38 -17.02 6.40
C VAL A 104 4.62 -17.73 5.85
N LYS A 105 4.47 -18.97 5.37
CA LYS A 105 5.56 -19.71 4.73
C LYS A 105 6.05 -19.01 3.45
N LYS A 106 7.36 -19.02 3.19
CA LYS A 106 8.01 -18.34 2.06
C LYS A 106 7.31 -18.52 0.71
N SER A 107 7.01 -19.75 0.30
CA SER A 107 6.35 -20.02 -0.98
C SER A 107 4.95 -19.43 -1.05
N LYS A 108 4.21 -19.49 0.06
CA LYS A 108 2.86 -18.91 0.16
C LYS A 108 2.92 -17.37 0.18
N ALA A 109 3.88 -16.79 0.91
CA ALA A 109 4.07 -15.34 0.95
C ALA A 109 4.38 -14.79 -0.46
N LEU A 110 5.31 -15.42 -1.19
CA LEU A 110 5.64 -15.03 -2.56
C LEU A 110 4.43 -15.15 -3.50
N PHE A 111 3.66 -16.23 -3.39
CA PHE A 111 2.47 -16.44 -4.20
C PHE A 111 1.37 -15.42 -3.89
N LEU A 112 1.17 -15.08 -2.61
CA LEU A 112 0.18 -14.08 -2.20
C LEU A 112 0.58 -12.68 -2.68
N ASN A 113 1.84 -12.26 -2.52
CA ASN A 113 2.35 -11.01 -3.11
C ASN A 113 2.07 -10.96 -4.61
N PHE A 114 2.46 -12.01 -5.34
CA PHE A 114 2.22 -12.06 -6.78
C PHE A 114 0.73 -11.93 -7.15
N LEU A 115 -0.17 -12.58 -6.40
CA LEU A 115 -1.61 -12.43 -6.62
C LEU A 115 -2.11 -11.02 -6.32
N VAL A 116 -1.57 -10.38 -5.27
CA VAL A 116 -1.91 -9.01 -4.93
C VAL A 116 -1.40 -8.04 -6.00
N ALA A 117 -0.15 -8.19 -6.45
CA ALA A 117 0.42 -7.40 -7.54
C ALA A 117 -0.43 -7.46 -8.82
N LEU A 118 -1.08 -8.59 -9.13
CA LEU A 118 -1.98 -8.68 -10.30
C LEU A 118 -3.19 -7.75 -10.24
N THR A 119 -3.52 -7.19 -9.07
CA THR A 119 -4.56 -6.16 -8.94
C THR A 119 -4.21 -4.89 -9.73
N ILE A 120 -2.93 -4.62 -10.01
CA ILE A 120 -2.51 -3.55 -10.93
C ILE A 120 -3.05 -3.74 -12.35
N VAL A 121 -3.11 -4.98 -12.83
CA VAL A 121 -3.66 -5.29 -14.15
C VAL A 121 -5.16 -5.10 -14.16
N ILE A 122 -5.84 -5.53 -13.09
CA ILE A 122 -7.29 -5.34 -12.91
C ILE A 122 -7.61 -3.83 -12.87
N GLY A 123 -6.81 -3.06 -12.12
CA GLY A 123 -6.85 -1.60 -12.09
C GLY A 123 -6.66 -0.99 -13.47
N GLY A 124 -5.66 -1.43 -14.23
CA GLY A 124 -5.42 -0.95 -15.59
C GLY A 124 -6.59 -1.19 -16.55
N VAL A 125 -7.16 -2.40 -16.53
CA VAL A 125 -8.31 -2.73 -17.38
C VAL A 125 -9.53 -1.90 -17.00
N ILE A 126 -9.87 -1.84 -15.71
CA ILE A 126 -11.02 -1.06 -15.24
C ILE A 126 -10.79 0.44 -15.50
N GLY A 127 -9.59 0.93 -15.24
CA GLY A 127 -9.16 2.31 -15.46
C GLY A 127 -9.31 2.73 -16.91
N TYR A 128 -8.91 1.87 -17.86
CA TYR A 128 -9.09 2.13 -19.28
C TYR A 128 -10.57 2.34 -19.64
N PHE A 129 -11.46 1.45 -19.21
CA PHE A 129 -12.89 1.58 -19.50
C PHE A 129 -13.58 2.72 -18.74
N TRP A 130 -13.03 3.11 -17.58
CA TRP A 130 -13.63 4.12 -16.71
C TRP A 130 -13.16 5.54 -17.05
N ALA A 131 -11.89 5.71 -17.42
CA ALA A 131 -11.32 6.99 -17.83
C ALA A 131 -12.07 7.57 -19.06
N LEU A 132 -12.68 6.71 -19.89
CA LEU A 132 -13.59 7.11 -20.97
C LEU A 132 -14.90 7.76 -20.49
N ARG A 133 -15.23 7.68 -19.19
CA ARG A 133 -16.50 8.14 -18.60
C ARG A 133 -16.33 9.20 -17.50
N SER A 134 -15.19 9.27 -16.83
CA SER A 134 -14.96 10.20 -15.72
C SER A 134 -13.47 10.44 -15.46
N GLU A 135 -13.08 11.70 -15.28
CA GLU A 135 -11.67 12.13 -15.12
C GLU A 135 -11.14 12.11 -13.67
N ASN A 136 -11.99 11.84 -12.68
CA ASN A 136 -11.69 12.13 -11.27
C ASN A 136 -11.62 10.92 -10.33
N ILE A 137 -11.74 9.68 -10.82
CA ILE A 137 -11.82 8.52 -9.93
C ILE A 137 -10.55 8.30 -9.10
N VAL A 138 -9.37 8.49 -9.70
CA VAL A 138 -8.07 8.36 -9.01
C VAL A 138 -7.99 9.25 -7.77
N ALA A 139 -8.53 10.47 -7.84
CA ALA A 139 -8.48 11.43 -6.74
C ALA A 139 -9.25 10.94 -5.49
N TYR A 140 -10.29 10.12 -5.67
CA TYR A 140 -11.07 9.57 -4.55
C TYR A 140 -10.49 8.27 -3.98
N PHE A 141 -9.79 7.47 -4.79
CA PHE A 141 -9.18 6.24 -4.31
C PHE A 141 -7.81 6.48 -3.67
N LEU A 142 -7.08 7.52 -4.04
CA LEU A 142 -5.78 7.85 -3.44
C LEU A 142 -5.84 8.06 -1.91
N PRO A 143 -6.82 8.80 -1.33
CA PRO A 143 -7.05 8.84 0.11
C PRO A 143 -7.31 7.48 0.75
N LEU A 144 -7.96 6.55 0.02
CA LEU A 144 -8.31 5.22 0.51
C LEU A 144 -7.03 4.40 0.75
N ALA A 145 -6.16 4.25 -0.25
CA ALA A 145 -4.88 3.56 -0.05
C ALA A 145 -4.00 4.27 1.01
N THR A 146 -3.94 5.60 0.96
CA THR A 146 -3.17 6.40 1.91
C THR A 146 -3.59 6.13 3.36
N GLY A 147 -4.89 6.17 3.66
CA GLY A 147 -5.39 5.90 5.01
C GLY A 147 -5.14 4.45 5.46
N GLY A 148 -5.20 3.50 4.54
CA GLY A 148 -4.90 2.09 4.80
C GLY A 148 -3.45 1.85 5.19
N PHE A 149 -2.49 2.36 4.43
CA PHE A 149 -1.07 2.22 4.78
C PHE A 149 -0.69 2.99 6.03
N LEU A 150 -1.29 4.17 6.27
CA LEU A 150 -1.11 4.87 7.54
C LEU A 150 -1.61 4.03 8.72
N TYR A 151 -2.74 3.34 8.57
CA TYR A 151 -3.23 2.41 9.58
C TYR A 151 -2.21 1.31 9.85
N VAL A 152 -1.88 0.48 8.85
CA VAL A 152 -0.95 -0.65 8.98
C VAL A 152 0.41 -0.22 9.54
N SER A 153 0.93 0.91 9.07
CA SER A 153 2.22 1.44 9.55
C SER A 153 2.18 1.81 11.03
N THR A 154 1.06 2.37 11.51
CA THR A 154 0.94 2.86 12.89
C THR A 154 0.44 1.82 13.88
N SER A 155 -0.49 0.95 13.48
CA SER A 155 -1.05 -0.13 14.32
C SER A 155 -0.11 -1.31 14.44
N ASP A 156 0.69 -1.61 13.41
CA ASP A 156 1.44 -2.86 13.32
C ASP A 156 2.96 -2.65 13.24
N LEU A 157 3.44 -1.88 12.24
CA LEU A 157 4.89 -1.74 12.00
C LEU A 157 5.63 -0.94 13.09
N ILE A 158 5.11 0.23 13.47
CA ILE A 158 5.74 1.09 14.49
C ILE A 158 5.82 0.36 15.86
N PRO A 159 4.74 -0.26 16.37
CA PRO A 159 4.80 -1.02 17.62
C PRO A 159 5.82 -2.14 17.58
N GLU A 160 5.99 -2.80 16.43
CA GLU A 160 6.94 -3.89 16.28
C GLU A 160 8.40 -3.42 16.32
N ILE A 161 8.72 -2.34 15.60
CA ILE A 161 10.07 -1.72 15.64
C ILE A 161 10.43 -1.32 17.08
N ARG A 162 9.45 -0.87 17.88
CA ARG A 162 9.65 -0.50 19.29
C ARG A 162 9.92 -1.68 20.22
N LYS A 163 9.63 -2.92 19.82
CA LYS A 163 9.92 -4.12 20.64
C LYS A 163 11.40 -4.53 20.57
N GLU A 164 12.15 -4.05 19.58
CA GLU A 164 13.59 -4.32 19.47
C GLU A 164 14.35 -3.65 20.62
N LYS A 165 15.04 -4.48 21.42
CA LYS A 165 15.71 -4.03 22.66
C LYS A 165 17.19 -3.72 22.43
N ASP A 166 17.77 -4.20 21.33
CA ASP A 166 19.16 -3.92 21.00
C ASP A 166 19.28 -2.53 20.33
N ILE A 167 19.96 -1.60 21.00
CA ILE A 167 20.15 -0.22 20.53
C ILE A 167 20.86 -0.15 19.16
N LYS A 168 21.80 -1.07 18.87
CA LYS A 168 22.53 -1.08 17.60
C LYS A 168 21.62 -1.53 16.46
N ARG A 169 20.79 -2.56 16.70
CA ARG A 169 19.79 -3.00 15.73
C ARG A 169 18.72 -1.95 15.53
N SER A 170 18.26 -1.30 16.60
CA SER A 170 17.31 -0.20 16.53
C SER A 170 17.85 0.97 15.70
N LEU A 171 19.10 1.38 15.91
CA LEU A 171 19.76 2.41 15.09
C LEU A 171 19.94 1.99 13.63
N ALA A 172 20.29 0.72 13.38
CA ALA A 172 20.39 0.20 12.02
C ALA A 172 19.03 0.21 11.31
N SER A 173 17.96 -0.26 11.97
CA SER A 173 16.60 -0.22 11.45
C SER A 173 16.12 1.21 11.19
N PHE A 174 16.47 2.16 12.07
CA PHE A 174 16.18 3.57 11.85
C PHE A 174 16.96 4.14 10.65
N GLY A 175 18.23 3.76 10.49
CA GLY A 175 19.02 4.11 9.30
C GLY A 175 18.43 3.56 8.01
N ILE A 176 17.96 2.32 8.01
CA ILE A 176 17.27 1.69 6.87
C ILE A 176 15.94 2.41 6.59
N PHE A 177 15.18 2.78 7.63
CA PHE A 177 13.96 3.56 7.49
C PHE A 177 14.21 4.92 6.81
N LEU A 178 15.24 5.66 7.26
CA LEU A 178 15.64 6.92 6.63
C LEU A 178 16.11 6.73 5.18
N MET A 179 16.83 5.65 4.91
CA MET A 179 17.24 5.30 3.55
C MET A 179 16.02 4.99 2.66
N GLY A 180 15.03 4.24 3.17
CA GLY A 180 13.76 4.00 2.48
C GLY A 180 13.02 5.30 2.18
N LEU A 181 12.91 6.21 3.16
CA LEU A 181 12.34 7.55 2.94
C LEU A 181 13.09 8.33 1.87
N ALA A 182 14.43 8.28 1.87
CA ALA A 182 15.24 8.95 0.85
C ALA A 182 15.02 8.36 -0.54
N ILE A 183 14.95 7.03 -0.67
CA ILE A 183 14.66 6.36 -1.95
C ILE A 183 13.28 6.77 -2.46
N MET A 184 12.25 6.74 -1.61
CA MET A 184 10.90 7.15 -2.00
C MET A 184 10.86 8.62 -2.41
N TYR A 185 11.52 9.51 -1.66
CA TYR A 185 11.62 10.93 -2.03
C TYR A 185 12.34 11.12 -3.38
N LEU A 186 13.43 10.41 -3.62
CA LEU A 186 14.13 10.47 -4.90
C LEU A 186 13.28 9.93 -6.05
N ALA A 187 12.46 8.89 -5.82
CA ALA A 187 11.51 8.38 -6.81
C ALA A 187 10.50 9.45 -7.24
N THR A 188 10.03 10.28 -6.30
CA THR A 188 9.14 11.42 -6.63
C THR A 188 9.80 12.53 -7.46
N LEU A 189 11.14 12.54 -7.60
CA LEU A 189 11.82 13.47 -8.51
C LEU A 189 11.86 12.95 -9.96
N ILE A 190 11.50 11.68 -10.16
CA ILE A 190 11.47 11.01 -11.47
C ILE A 190 10.03 11.00 -12.04
N GLU A 191 9.02 11.09 -11.16
CA GLU A 191 7.60 11.35 -11.48
C GLU A 191 7.37 12.80 -11.92
#